data_AF-A0AAE9SUS4-F1
#
_entry.id   AF-A0AAE9SUS4-F1
#
_cell.length_a   1.000
_cell.length_b   1.000
_cell.length_c   1.000
_cell.angle_alpha   90.00
_cell.angle_beta   90.00
_cell.angle_gamma   90.00
#
_symmetry.space_group_name_H-M   'P 1'
#
loop_
_entity.id
_entity.type
_entity.pdbx_description
1 polymer ?
#
loop_
_entity_poly.entity_id
_entity_poly.type
_entity_poly.pdbx_seq_one_letter_code
_entity_poly.pdbx_strand_id
1 'polypeptide(L)'
;MTTSILRSNDPTDRYLPKAAFPHLPDLPDLLRPNLRLVFVGTAASTRSAELGHYYAHPGNRFWRAIHEAGITPRRYQPSEFASLIVLGIGFTDLCKTGAGMDHQIAAEAIDVAGFRAKMDKYRPRTIAFTSKKAASLFYGRPSRGIALGRQVREASLPEIFVLPSPSGAASGSWTIRPWRELSAWISS
;
A
#
# COMPACT_ATOMS: atom_id res chain seq x y z
N MET A 1 -40.05 8.87 5.22
CA MET A 1 -39.40 10.16 4.91
C MET A 1 -38.02 9.84 4.37
N THR A 2 -37.78 10.13 3.10
CA THR A 2 -36.56 9.77 2.38
C THR A 2 -35.50 10.84 2.67
N THR A 3 -34.47 10.50 3.45
CA THR A 3 -33.37 11.43 3.70
C THR A 3 -32.50 11.51 2.46
N SER A 4 -32.69 12.58 1.68
CA SER A 4 -31.87 12.95 0.53
C SER A 4 -30.45 13.30 1.02
N ILE A 5 -29.47 12.47 0.67
CA ILE A 5 -28.05 12.79 0.87
C ILE A 5 -27.69 13.78 -0.24
N LEU A 6 -27.60 15.06 0.12
CA LEU A 6 -27.08 16.10 -0.76
C LEU A 6 -25.66 15.72 -1.17
N ARG A 7 -25.44 15.46 -2.46
CA ARG A 7 -24.10 15.35 -3.04
C ARG A 7 -23.52 16.75 -3.13
N SER A 8 -22.57 17.08 -2.26
CA SER A 8 -21.70 18.24 -2.44
C SER A 8 -20.79 17.98 -3.64
N ASN A 9 -20.63 18.99 -4.50
CA ASN A 9 -19.84 18.93 -5.73
C ASN A 9 -18.47 19.64 -5.56
N ASP A 10 -17.96 19.69 -4.32
CA ASP A 10 -16.69 20.34 -4.00
C ASP A 10 -15.50 19.40 -4.25
N PRO A 11 -14.53 19.77 -5.12
CA PRO A 11 -13.39 18.92 -5.46
C PRO A 11 -12.35 18.73 -4.33
N THR A 12 -12.50 19.37 -3.16
CA THR A 12 -11.56 19.29 -2.03
C THR A 12 -11.89 18.20 -0.98
N ASP A 13 -13.05 17.55 -1.09
CA ASP A 13 -13.62 16.67 -0.05
C ASP A 13 -13.37 15.17 -0.29
N ARG A 14 -12.15 14.64 -0.02
CA ARG A 14 -11.85 13.18 -0.26
C ARG A 14 -11.03 12.44 0.82
N TYR A 15 -10.68 13.07 1.94
CA TYR A 15 -10.28 12.33 3.15
C TYR A 15 -11.50 12.27 4.04
N LEU A 16 -12.09 11.08 4.18
CA LEU A 16 -13.21 10.92 5.08
C LEU A 16 -12.66 10.20 6.31
N PRO A 17 -12.51 10.91 7.45
CA PRO A 17 -12.04 10.27 8.68
C PRO A 17 -12.97 9.10 9.02
N LYS A 18 -12.48 8.09 9.74
CA LYS A 18 -13.28 6.90 10.13
C LYS A 18 -14.64 7.26 10.74
N ALA A 19 -14.75 8.43 11.39
CA ALA A 19 -16.00 8.99 11.90
C ALA A 19 -17.11 9.21 10.84
N ALA A 20 -16.76 9.44 9.57
CA ALA A 20 -17.70 9.59 8.46
C ALA A 20 -18.17 8.23 7.89
N PHE A 21 -17.44 7.15 8.15
CA PHE A 21 -17.82 5.78 7.79
C PHE A 21 -17.50 4.79 8.91
N PRO A 22 -18.21 4.86 10.05
CA PRO A 22 -17.92 4.06 11.24
C PRO A 22 -18.07 2.54 11.03
N HIS A 23 -18.60 2.12 9.87
CA HIS A 23 -18.89 0.73 9.51
C HIS A 23 -17.97 0.14 8.45
N LEU A 24 -17.04 0.91 7.85
CA LEU A 24 -16.11 0.34 6.88
C LEU A 24 -15.05 -0.49 7.62
N PRO A 25 -14.94 -1.80 7.35
CA PRO A 25 -13.94 -2.63 8.00
C PRO A 25 -12.53 -2.19 7.57
N ASP A 26 -11.62 -2.12 8.54
CA ASP A 26 -10.21 -1.91 8.25
C ASP A 26 -9.71 -3.09 7.40
N LEU A 27 -8.92 -2.81 6.36
CA LEU A 27 -8.33 -3.88 5.55
C LEU A 27 -7.42 -4.75 6.44
N PRO A 28 -7.71 -6.05 6.59
CA PRO A 28 -6.93 -6.91 7.45
C PRO A 28 -5.50 -7.01 6.93
N ASP A 29 -4.54 -7.06 7.85
CA ASP A 29 -3.16 -7.38 7.50
C ASP A 29 -3.08 -8.82 6.97
N LEU A 30 -2.36 -9.01 5.87
CA LEU A 30 -2.00 -10.32 5.37
C LEU A 30 -0.52 -10.55 5.71
N LEU A 31 -0.26 -11.01 6.93
CA LEU A 31 1.09 -11.21 7.46
C LEU A 31 1.24 -12.62 8.05
N ARG A 32 2.39 -13.25 7.78
CA ARG A 32 2.88 -14.45 8.45
C ARG A 32 4.40 -14.36 8.62
N PRO A 33 5.02 -15.16 9.51
CA PRO A 33 6.47 -15.20 9.65
C PRO A 33 7.18 -15.48 8.31
N ASN A 34 8.32 -14.83 8.08
CA ASN A 34 9.28 -15.12 7.01
C ASN A 34 8.73 -15.01 5.57
N LEU A 35 7.74 -14.15 5.33
CA LEU A 35 7.27 -13.84 3.97
C LEU A 35 8.44 -13.32 3.10
N ARG A 36 8.46 -13.69 1.82
CA ARG A 36 9.49 -13.18 0.90
C ARG A 36 9.30 -11.70 0.61
N LEU A 37 8.04 -11.25 0.59
CA LEU A 37 7.68 -9.87 0.25
C LEU A 37 6.43 -9.44 1.01
N VAL A 38 6.44 -8.22 1.53
CA VAL A 38 5.23 -7.54 2.01
C VAL A 38 5.08 -6.21 1.28
N PHE A 39 3.94 -6.01 0.62
CA PHE A 39 3.57 -4.72 0.07
C PHE A 39 3.01 -3.82 1.17
N VAL A 40 3.48 -2.57 1.20
CA VAL A 40 3.14 -1.58 2.22
C VAL A 40 2.53 -0.35 1.55
N GLY A 41 1.23 -0.18 1.70
CA GLY A 41 0.53 1.02 1.25
C GLY A 41 0.50 2.13 2.29
N THR A 42 -0.10 3.27 1.90
CA THR A 42 -0.28 4.42 2.79
C THR A 42 -1.50 4.20 3.69
N ALA A 43 -2.67 4.00 3.07
CA ALA A 43 -3.94 3.58 3.68
C ALA A 43 -4.82 2.91 2.63
N ALA A 44 -5.92 2.31 3.08
CA ALA A 44 -6.99 1.86 2.22
C ALA A 44 -7.63 3.04 1.46
N SER A 45 -7.80 2.91 0.14
CA SER A 45 -8.73 3.79 -0.58
C SER A 45 -10.17 3.46 -0.19
N THR A 46 -11.12 4.39 -0.36
CA THR A 46 -12.56 4.16 -0.10
C THR A 46 -13.05 2.88 -0.76
N ARG A 47 -12.74 2.68 -2.05
CA ARG A 47 -13.10 1.46 -2.79
C ARG A 47 -12.49 0.19 -2.22
N SER A 48 -11.26 0.27 -1.71
CA SER A 48 -10.57 -0.88 -1.11
C SER A 48 -11.16 -1.24 0.25
N ALA A 49 -11.55 -0.22 1.04
CA ALA A 49 -12.24 -0.40 2.31
C ALA A 49 -13.67 -0.97 2.12
N GLU A 50 -14.44 -0.45 1.17
CA GLU A 50 -15.78 -0.96 0.82
C GLU A 50 -15.76 -2.43 0.44
N LEU A 51 -14.77 -2.85 -0.34
CA LEU A 51 -14.68 -4.21 -0.86
C LEU A 51 -13.90 -5.16 0.05
N GLY A 52 -13.18 -4.65 1.06
CA GLY A 52 -12.25 -5.45 1.85
C GLY A 52 -11.09 -6.02 1.02
N HIS A 53 -10.74 -5.39 -0.10
CA HIS A 53 -9.69 -5.85 -1.02
C HIS A 53 -8.59 -4.79 -1.22
N TYR A 54 -7.33 -5.18 -1.14
CA TYR A 54 -6.21 -4.26 -1.42
C TYR A 54 -6.20 -3.81 -2.89
N TYR A 55 -5.95 -2.51 -3.10
CA TYR A 55 -5.79 -1.89 -4.41
C TYR A 55 -6.97 -2.13 -5.37
N ALA A 56 -8.21 -2.07 -4.86
CA ALA A 56 -9.41 -2.48 -5.61
C ALA A 56 -9.98 -1.42 -6.57
N HIS A 57 -9.43 -0.19 -6.57
CA HIS A 57 -9.91 0.86 -7.47
C HIS A 57 -9.57 0.51 -8.94
N PRO A 58 -10.51 0.62 -9.91
CA PRO A 58 -10.28 0.21 -11.31
C PRO A 58 -9.08 0.89 -11.98
N GLY A 59 -8.85 2.17 -11.67
CA GLY A 59 -7.68 2.91 -12.15
C GLY A 59 -6.35 2.56 -11.48
N ASN A 60 -6.34 1.65 -10.49
CA ASN A 60 -5.12 1.24 -9.81
C ASN A 60 -4.40 0.13 -10.60
N ARG A 61 -3.14 0.37 -10.95
CA ARG A 61 -2.31 -0.52 -11.75
C ARG A 61 -1.67 -1.66 -10.96
N PHE A 62 -1.85 -1.76 -9.65
CA PHE A 62 -1.08 -2.65 -8.76
C PHE A 62 -1.08 -4.10 -9.27
N TRP A 63 -2.26 -4.67 -9.45
CA TRP A 63 -2.44 -6.07 -9.88
C TRP A 63 -1.87 -6.34 -11.28
N ARG A 64 -1.92 -5.34 -12.16
CA ARG A 64 -1.27 -5.38 -13.48
C ARG A 64 0.25 -5.32 -13.34
N ALA A 65 0.76 -4.43 -12.50
CA ALA A 65 2.18 -4.17 -12.32
C ALA A 65 2.92 -5.36 -11.70
N ILE A 66 2.37 -6.01 -10.67
CA ILE A 66 3.02 -7.18 -10.06
C ILE A 66 3.09 -8.37 -11.02
N HIS A 67 2.10 -8.51 -11.91
CA HIS A 67 2.13 -9.51 -12.97
C HIS A 67 3.12 -9.15 -14.07
N GLU A 68 3.07 -7.93 -14.61
CA GLU A 68 4.00 -7.47 -15.67
C GLU A 68 5.47 -7.40 -15.21
N ALA A 69 5.70 -7.26 -13.91
CA ALA A 69 7.03 -7.32 -13.32
C ALA A 69 7.52 -8.76 -13.09
N GLY A 70 6.65 -9.77 -13.21
CA GLY A 70 6.98 -11.18 -12.94
C GLY A 70 6.97 -11.56 -11.45
N ILE A 71 6.40 -10.72 -10.57
CA ILE A 71 6.28 -11.02 -9.13
C ILE A 71 5.23 -12.12 -8.90
N THR A 72 4.18 -12.15 -9.72
CA THR A 72 3.14 -13.17 -9.68
C THR A 72 3.05 -13.94 -11.01
N PRO A 73 2.73 -15.24 -11.00
CA PRO A 73 2.72 -16.09 -12.20
C PRO A 73 1.57 -15.77 -13.16
N ARG A 74 0.52 -15.12 -12.67
CA ARG A 74 -0.61 -14.61 -13.44
C ARG A 74 -1.09 -13.29 -12.86
N ARG A 75 -2.01 -12.64 -13.55
CA ARG A 75 -2.73 -11.49 -13.00
C ARG A 75 -3.83 -11.99 -12.05
N TYR A 76 -3.73 -11.58 -10.79
CA TYR A 76 -4.76 -11.81 -9.78
C TYR A 76 -5.73 -10.63 -9.74
N GLN A 77 -6.97 -10.89 -9.34
CA GLN A 77 -7.97 -9.89 -9.02
C GLN A 77 -7.79 -9.39 -7.57
N PRO A 78 -8.25 -8.16 -7.25
CA PRO A 78 -8.21 -7.65 -5.88
C PRO A 78 -8.79 -8.60 -4.83
N SER A 79 -9.88 -9.30 -5.17
CA SER A 79 -10.53 -10.29 -4.28
C SER A 79 -9.67 -11.51 -3.98
N GLU A 80 -8.64 -11.77 -4.79
CA GLU A 80 -7.76 -12.93 -4.62
C GLU A 80 -6.54 -12.62 -3.74
N PHE A 81 -6.43 -11.41 -3.16
CA PHE A 81 -5.22 -10.98 -2.46
C PHE A 81 -4.78 -11.94 -1.35
N ALA A 82 -5.72 -12.54 -0.62
CA ALA A 82 -5.43 -13.50 0.45
C ALA A 82 -4.69 -14.74 -0.07
N SER A 83 -4.96 -15.17 -1.32
CA SER A 83 -4.29 -16.31 -1.93
C SER A 83 -2.79 -16.09 -2.16
N LEU A 84 -2.34 -14.84 -2.24
CA LEU A 84 -0.92 -14.53 -2.45
C LEU A 84 -0.04 -14.90 -1.24
N ILE A 85 -0.64 -15.20 -0.08
CA ILE A 85 0.09 -15.70 1.07
C ILE A 85 0.83 -17.00 0.76
N VAL A 86 0.28 -17.89 -0.09
CA VAL A 86 0.96 -19.14 -0.45
C VAL A 86 2.17 -18.88 -1.34
N LEU A 87 2.14 -17.77 -2.09
CA LEU A 87 3.28 -17.25 -2.83
C LEU A 87 4.25 -16.50 -1.92
N GLY A 88 4.09 -16.49 -0.60
CA GLY A 88 4.97 -15.76 0.31
C GLY A 88 4.88 -14.24 0.17
N ILE A 89 3.76 -13.72 -0.35
CA ILE A 89 3.49 -12.30 -0.50
C ILE A 89 2.42 -11.87 0.51
N GLY A 90 2.68 -10.79 1.24
CA GLY A 90 1.78 -10.20 2.22
C GLY A 90 1.41 -8.75 1.93
N PHE A 91 0.49 -8.21 2.74
CA PHE A 91 -0.06 -6.86 2.60
C PHE A 91 -0.27 -6.21 3.97
N THR A 92 0.05 -4.92 4.06
CA THR A 92 -0.29 -4.05 5.18
C THR A 92 -0.33 -2.60 4.68
N ASP A 93 -0.86 -1.71 5.51
CA ASP A 93 -0.76 -0.26 5.33
C ASP A 93 -0.12 0.37 6.57
N LEU A 94 0.48 1.55 6.40
CA LEU A 94 1.01 2.36 7.51
C LEU A 94 -0.09 3.03 8.34
N CYS A 95 -1.18 3.44 7.70
CA CYS A 95 -2.39 3.93 8.35
C CYS A 95 -3.47 2.85 8.30
N LYS A 96 -4.00 2.50 9.46
CA LYS A 96 -5.12 1.55 9.60
C LYS A 96 -6.42 2.22 10.04
N THR A 97 -6.41 3.51 10.33
CA THR A 97 -7.59 4.24 10.82
C THR A 97 -8.11 5.18 9.73
N GLY A 98 -9.15 4.73 9.01
CA GLY A 98 -9.83 5.51 7.97
C GLY A 98 -9.48 5.14 6.53
N ALA A 99 -10.18 5.74 5.58
CA ALA A 99 -10.04 5.48 4.15
C ALA A 99 -10.11 6.78 3.33
N GLY A 100 -9.31 6.90 2.29
CA GLY A 100 -9.25 8.13 1.47
C GLY A 100 -8.06 8.14 0.51
N MET A 101 -7.79 9.29 -0.11
CA MET A 101 -6.60 9.42 -0.95
C MET A 101 -5.32 9.64 -0.14
N ASP A 102 -4.18 9.21 -0.70
CA ASP A 102 -2.85 9.32 -0.06
C ASP A 102 -2.44 10.73 0.36
N HIS A 103 -2.86 11.78 -0.38
CA HIS A 103 -2.47 13.18 -0.08
C HIS A 103 -3.24 13.79 1.09
N GLN A 104 -4.17 13.02 1.61
CA GLN A 104 -5.26 13.45 2.47
C GLN A 104 -5.13 12.86 3.88
N ILE A 105 -4.24 11.87 4.03
CA ILE A 105 -3.86 11.26 5.30
C ILE A 105 -2.90 12.21 6.02
N ALA A 106 -3.33 12.67 7.20
CA ALA A 106 -2.53 13.43 8.14
C ALA A 106 -1.35 12.57 8.65
N ALA A 107 -0.17 13.17 8.87
CA ALA A 107 1.01 12.42 9.31
C ALA A 107 0.79 11.77 10.70
N GLU A 108 -0.08 12.36 11.49
CA GLU A 108 -0.47 11.96 12.84
C GLU A 108 -1.32 10.68 12.86
N ALA A 109 -1.90 10.27 11.72
CA ALA A 109 -2.66 9.03 11.59
C ALA A 109 -1.77 7.80 11.31
N ILE A 110 -0.44 7.99 11.21
CA ILE A 110 0.51 6.94 10.84
C ILE A 110 1.10 6.29 12.09
N ASP A 111 0.88 4.97 12.25
CA ASP A 111 1.45 4.19 13.33
C ASP A 111 2.78 3.53 12.90
N VAL A 112 3.84 4.33 12.81
CA VAL A 112 5.18 3.84 12.45
C VAL A 112 5.72 2.87 13.50
N ALA A 113 5.44 3.11 14.79
CA ALA A 113 5.89 2.26 15.89
C ALA A 113 5.26 0.87 15.82
N GLY A 114 3.93 0.80 15.65
CA GLY A 114 3.22 -0.46 15.45
C GLY A 114 3.61 -1.15 14.15
N PHE A 115 3.85 -0.41 13.07
CA PHE A 115 4.40 -1.00 11.84
C PHE A 115 5.77 -1.64 12.08
N ARG A 116 6.70 -0.97 12.76
CA ARG A 116 8.02 -1.53 13.11
C ARG A 116 7.89 -2.78 13.97
N ALA A 117 7.03 -2.75 14.99
CA ALA A 117 6.75 -3.91 15.83
C ALA A 117 6.22 -5.12 15.02
N LYS A 118 5.38 -4.88 14.00
CA LYS A 118 4.94 -5.94 13.07
C LYS A 118 6.12 -6.48 12.25
N MET A 119 6.98 -5.62 11.71
CA MET A 119 8.13 -6.07 10.93
C MET A 119 9.12 -6.87 11.78
N ASP A 120 9.31 -6.50 13.04
CA ASP A 120 10.12 -7.26 14.01
C ASP A 120 9.49 -8.60 14.39
N LYS A 121 8.17 -8.66 14.51
CA LYS A 121 7.42 -9.89 14.82
C LYS A 121 7.41 -10.87 13.65
N TYR A 122 7.08 -10.39 12.45
CA TYR A 122 6.86 -11.26 11.28
C TYR A 122 8.11 -11.46 10.43
N ARG A 123 9.17 -10.65 10.61
CA ARG A 123 10.47 -10.79 9.95
C ARG A 123 10.36 -11.10 8.44
N PRO A 124 9.62 -10.31 7.64
CA PRO A 124 9.63 -10.51 6.19
C PRO A 124 11.05 -10.33 5.65
N ARG A 125 11.40 -11.00 4.56
CA ARG A 125 12.72 -10.82 3.91
C ARG A 125 12.83 -9.47 3.23
N THR A 126 11.73 -8.98 2.68
CA THR A 126 11.66 -7.74 1.92
C THR A 126 10.32 -7.05 2.14
N ILE A 127 10.34 -5.73 2.24
CA ILE A 127 9.15 -4.88 2.17
C ILE A 127 9.24 -3.95 0.97
N ALA A 128 8.09 -3.65 0.38
CA ALA A 128 8.00 -2.70 -0.72
C ALA A 128 6.94 -1.65 -0.42
N PHE A 129 7.37 -0.43 -0.14
CA PHE A 129 6.47 0.71 -0.09
C PHE A 129 5.91 0.96 -1.49
N THR A 130 4.59 0.91 -1.65
CA THR A 130 3.96 1.08 -2.97
C THR A 130 3.89 2.53 -3.44
N SER A 131 4.49 3.48 -2.71
CA SER A 131 4.63 4.87 -3.13
C SER A 131 5.79 5.56 -2.38
N LYS A 132 6.35 6.63 -2.95
CA LYS A 132 7.26 7.53 -2.21
C LYS A 132 6.59 8.20 -1.02
N LYS A 133 5.26 8.36 -1.02
CA LYS A 133 4.52 8.95 0.11
C LYS A 133 4.50 8.00 1.30
N ALA A 134 4.24 6.71 1.10
CA ALA A 134 4.33 5.71 2.15
C ALA A 134 5.75 5.66 2.74
N ALA A 135 6.77 5.64 1.88
CA ALA A 135 8.17 5.70 2.33
C ALA A 135 8.49 7.00 3.09
N SER A 136 7.98 8.14 2.61
CA SER A 136 8.17 9.45 3.25
C SER A 136 7.60 9.50 4.67
N LEU A 137 6.42 8.93 4.87
CA LEU A 137 5.80 8.82 6.19
C LEU A 137 6.56 7.87 7.11
N PHE A 138 7.04 6.74 6.59
CA PHE A 138 7.86 5.81 7.36
C PHE A 138 9.21 6.41 7.80
N TYR A 139 9.91 7.10 6.89
CA TYR A 139 11.22 7.69 7.17
C TYR A 139 11.15 9.06 7.87
N GLY A 140 9.96 9.68 7.96
CA GLY A 140 9.82 11.03 8.50
C GLY A 140 10.55 12.11 7.68
N ARG A 141 10.70 11.92 6.35
CA ARG A 141 11.44 12.86 5.48
C ARG A 141 10.73 13.12 4.15
N PRO A 142 10.99 14.25 3.46
CA PRO A 142 10.28 14.60 2.22
C PRO A 142 10.44 13.57 1.09
N SER A 143 9.34 13.28 0.39
CA SER A 143 9.32 12.31 -0.74
C SER A 143 10.27 12.66 -1.88
N ARG A 144 10.57 13.95 -2.09
CA ARG A 144 11.54 14.43 -3.10
C ARG A 144 12.95 13.88 -2.85
N GLY A 145 13.32 13.65 -1.59
CA GLY A 145 14.61 13.09 -1.19
C GLY A 145 14.66 11.56 -1.21
N ILE A 146 13.59 10.87 -1.59
CA ILE A 146 13.53 9.40 -1.61
C ILE A 146 13.63 8.90 -3.05
N ALA A 147 14.63 8.06 -3.32
CA ALA A 147 14.79 7.39 -4.60
C ALA A 147 13.82 6.22 -4.75
N LEU A 148 13.42 5.90 -5.99
CA LEU A 148 12.72 4.64 -6.29
C LEU A 148 13.72 3.48 -6.33
N GLY A 149 13.23 2.27 -6.13
CA GLY A 149 14.04 1.04 -6.13
C GLY A 149 14.52 0.66 -4.72
N ARG A 150 15.57 -0.16 -4.66
CA ARG A 150 16.17 -0.64 -3.41
C ARG A 150 16.76 0.53 -2.61
N GLN A 151 16.50 0.54 -1.31
CA GLN A 151 17.02 1.54 -0.39
C GLN A 151 18.32 1.06 0.26
N VAL A 152 19.07 2.00 0.86
CA VAL A 152 20.23 1.67 1.68
C VAL A 152 19.79 0.75 2.82
N ARG A 153 20.52 -0.36 3.01
CA ARG A 153 20.18 -1.37 4.00
C ARG A 153 20.43 -0.87 5.42
N GLU A 154 19.41 -0.97 6.26
CA GLU A 154 19.51 -0.78 7.71
C GLU A 154 19.47 -2.15 8.39
N ALA A 155 20.43 -2.46 9.27
CA ALA A 155 20.58 -3.80 9.84
C ALA A 155 19.35 -4.28 10.64
N SER A 156 18.59 -3.35 11.22
CA SER A 156 17.38 -3.61 12.01
C SER A 156 16.11 -3.74 11.16
N LEU A 157 16.19 -3.57 9.84
CA LEU A 157 15.03 -3.60 8.95
C LEU A 157 15.16 -4.70 7.89
N PRO A 158 14.03 -5.21 7.38
CA PRO A 158 14.04 -6.01 6.16
C PRO A 158 14.60 -5.20 4.99
N GLU A 159 14.95 -5.87 3.90
CA GLU A 159 15.29 -5.16 2.67
C GLU A 159 14.11 -4.28 2.22
N ILE A 160 14.37 -3.01 1.89
CA ILE A 160 13.33 -2.04 1.57
C ILE A 160 13.41 -1.65 0.10
N PHE A 161 12.27 -1.71 -0.58
CA PHE A 161 12.06 -1.11 -1.88
C PHE A 161 11.04 0.03 -1.80
N VAL A 162 11.23 1.06 -2.62
CA VAL A 162 10.25 2.13 -2.82
C VAL A 162 9.81 2.11 -4.27
N LEU A 163 8.51 1.89 -4.49
CA LEU A 163 7.92 1.71 -5.81
C LEU A 163 7.19 3.00 -6.25
N PRO A 164 7.09 3.24 -7.57
CA PRO A 164 6.22 4.27 -8.08
C PRO A 164 4.75 3.90 -7.82
N SER A 165 3.94 4.89 -7.46
CA SER A 165 2.55 4.65 -7.08
C SER A 165 1.75 4.01 -8.23
N PRO A 166 1.05 2.89 -7.97
CA PRO A 166 0.18 2.28 -8.95
C PRO A 166 -1.14 3.03 -9.13
N SER A 167 -1.42 4.06 -8.32
CA SER A 167 -2.64 4.86 -8.45
C SER A 167 -2.75 5.52 -9.82
N GLY A 168 -3.95 5.51 -10.40
CA GLY A 168 -4.27 6.21 -11.65
C GLY A 168 -3.93 7.70 -11.60
N ALA A 169 -4.10 8.33 -10.44
CA ALA A 169 -3.79 9.75 -10.22
C ALA A 169 -2.29 10.08 -10.31
N ALA A 170 -1.40 9.08 -10.23
CA ALA A 170 0.05 9.24 -10.32
C ALA A 170 0.62 8.86 -11.70
N SER A 171 -0.21 8.91 -12.76
CA SER A 171 0.14 8.44 -14.11
C SER A 171 1.40 9.13 -14.70
N GLY A 172 1.58 10.43 -14.48
CA GLY A 172 2.71 11.19 -15.04
C GLY A 172 4.09 10.76 -14.52
N SER A 173 4.15 10.02 -13.40
CA SER A 173 5.40 9.52 -12.81
C SER A 173 5.54 7.99 -12.87
N TRP A 174 4.67 7.33 -13.63
CA TRP A 174 4.63 5.87 -13.69
C TRP A 174 5.85 5.28 -14.41
N THR A 175 6.43 4.23 -13.82
CA THR A 175 7.43 3.39 -14.46
C THR A 175 7.39 1.97 -13.88
N ILE A 176 7.54 0.96 -14.72
CA ILE A 176 7.57 -0.45 -14.28
C ILE A 176 8.95 -0.88 -13.75
N ARG A 177 10.01 -0.09 -14.01
CA ARG A 177 11.40 -0.49 -13.76
C ARG A 177 11.67 -0.88 -12.29
N PRO A 178 11.30 -0.08 -11.27
CA PRO A 178 11.51 -0.47 -9.86
C PRO A 178 10.72 -1.72 -9.44
N TRP A 179 9.59 -2.01 -10.09
CA TRP A 179 8.83 -3.25 -9.85
C TRP A 179 9.59 -4.47 -10.39
N ARG A 180 10.23 -4.34 -11.56
CA ARG A 180 11.10 -5.40 -12.13
C ARG A 180 12.37 -5.61 -11.31
N GLU A 181 12.97 -4.52 -10.81
CA GLU A 181 14.12 -4.61 -9.90
C GLU A 181 13.75 -5.36 -8.62
N LEU A 182 12.58 -5.08 -8.05
CA LEU A 182 12.05 -5.84 -6.92
C LEU A 182 11.85 -7.33 -7.26
N SER A 183 11.26 -7.61 -8.42
CA SER A 183 11.02 -8.99 -8.90
C SER A 183 12.33 -9.78 -9.02
N ALA A 184 13.37 -9.17 -9.61
CA ALA A 184 14.68 -9.77 -9.73
C ALA A 184 15.30 -10.06 -8.35
N TRP A 185 15.17 -9.14 -7.40
CA TRP A 185 15.68 -9.29 -6.03
C TRP A 185 15.02 -10.43 -5.25
N ILE A 186 13.69 -10.55 -5.32
CA ILE A 186 12.96 -11.58 -4.55
C ILE A 186 13.04 -12.96 -5.21
N SER A 187 13.66 -13.07 -6.38
CA SER A 187 13.85 -14.31 -7.14
C SER A 187 15.27 -14.89 -6.97
N SER A 188 16.21 -14.14 -6.39
CA SER A 188 17.55 -14.60 -6.01
C SER A 188 17.55 -15.21 -4.61
#